data_AF-A0A822WEA8-F1
#
_entry.id   AF-A0A822WEA8-F1
#
_cell.length_a   1.000
_cell.length_b   1.000
_cell.length_c   1.000
_cell.angle_alpha   90.00
_cell.angle_beta   90.00
_cell.angle_gamma   90.00
#
_symmetry.space_group_name_H-M   'P 1'
#
loop_
_entity.id
_entity.type
_entity.pdbx_description
1 polymer ?
#
loop_
_entity_poly.entity_id
_entity_poly.type
_entity_poly.pdbx_seq_one_letter_code
_entity_poly.pdbx_strand_id
1 'polypeptide(L)'
;MSIIPQEVGSYILTLIGPITIGVAVAWFTASFALKRFHNEKWWEKKHKAYGDLVDILIEMKAIYHAASNHYERIYRAEQTLSEVPDYYFDWDQFHELKKQLRRSYVLAPISLSETTKEHLTWFFTLDANSDEMIHEENYPEQAAYNDMALEVDNLIELIVDDAKHELNFK
;
A
#
# COMPACT_ATOMS: atom_id res chain seq x y z
N MET A 1 -39.95 -38.75 51.40
CA MET A 1 -39.81 -37.29 51.18
C MET A 1 -40.20 -37.03 49.73
N SER A 2 -41.44 -36.60 49.48
CA SER A 2 -41.96 -36.41 48.11
C SER A 2 -41.64 -35.00 47.64
N ILE A 3 -40.91 -34.87 46.54
CA ILE A 3 -40.67 -33.59 45.89
C ILE A 3 -41.98 -33.20 45.19
N ILE A 4 -42.55 -32.06 45.56
CA ILE A 4 -43.85 -31.61 45.06
C ILE A 4 -43.63 -30.95 43.68
N PRO A 5 -44.42 -31.27 42.63
CA PRO A 5 -44.22 -30.76 41.27
C PRO A 5 -44.12 -29.23 41.16
N GLN A 6 -44.84 -28.50 42.04
CA GLN A 6 -44.80 -27.03 42.10
C GLN A 6 -43.45 -26.45 42.54
N GLU A 7 -42.65 -27.16 43.35
CA GLU A 7 -41.33 -26.66 43.75
C GLU A 7 -40.34 -26.76 42.58
N VAL A 8 -40.36 -27.88 41.85
CA VAL A 8 -39.45 -28.12 40.71
C VAL A 8 -39.66 -27.10 39.58
N GLY A 9 -40.91 -26.70 39.31
CA GLY A 9 -41.21 -25.66 38.31
C GLY A 9 -40.68 -24.27 38.66
N SER A 10 -40.64 -23.91 39.95
CA SER A 10 -40.13 -22.62 40.43
C SER A 10 -38.61 -22.52 40.31
N TYR A 11 -37.88 -23.60 40.62
CA TYR A 11 -36.42 -23.66 40.45
C TYR A 11 -35.98 -23.62 38.99
N ILE A 12 -36.72 -24.28 38.08
CA ILE A 12 -36.43 -24.23 36.64
C ILE A 12 -36.68 -22.83 36.07
N LEU A 13 -37.79 -22.17 36.44
CA LEU A 13 -38.11 -20.80 36.00
C LEU A 13 -37.11 -19.75 36.51
N THR A 14 -36.64 -19.89 37.74
CA THR A 14 -35.62 -19.00 38.32
C THR A 14 -34.22 -19.22 37.73
N LEU A 15 -33.94 -20.40 37.17
CA LEU A 15 -32.66 -20.71 36.51
C LEU A 15 -32.62 -20.26 35.03
N ILE A 16 -33.77 -20.21 34.34
CA ILE A 16 -33.87 -19.77 32.93
C ILE A 16 -33.46 -18.29 32.76
N GLY A 17 -33.79 -17.41 33.72
CA GLY A 17 -33.43 -15.99 33.66
C GLY A 17 -31.90 -15.77 33.62
N PRO A 18 -31.14 -16.25 34.63
CA PRO A 18 -29.69 -16.16 34.64
C PRO A 18 -29.00 -16.86 33.45
N ILE A 19 -29.53 -18.00 32.99
CA ILE A 19 -28.98 -18.71 31.82
C ILE A 19 -29.17 -17.86 30.54
N THR A 20 -30.35 -17.29 30.32
CA THR A 20 -30.59 -16.47 29.12
C THR A 20 -29.77 -15.18 29.13
N ILE A 21 -29.61 -14.55 30.29
CA ILE A 21 -28.70 -13.40 30.46
C ILE A 21 -27.24 -13.82 30.18
N GLY A 22 -26.79 -14.95 30.73
CA GLY A 22 -25.45 -15.48 30.48
C GLY A 22 -25.18 -15.75 29.00
N VAL A 23 -26.13 -16.36 28.30
CA VAL A 23 -26.06 -16.62 26.85
C VAL A 23 -26.03 -15.31 26.06
N ALA A 24 -26.89 -14.34 26.40
CA ALA A 24 -26.94 -13.05 25.72
C ALA A 24 -25.64 -12.24 25.90
N VAL A 25 -25.09 -12.21 27.11
CA VAL A 25 -23.82 -11.53 27.41
C VAL A 25 -22.65 -12.21 26.70
N ALA A 26 -22.62 -13.55 26.69
CA ALA A 26 -21.60 -14.31 25.97
C ALA A 26 -21.64 -14.04 24.46
N TRP A 27 -22.83 -14.02 23.85
CA TRP A 27 -23.00 -13.66 22.44
C TRP A 27 -22.51 -12.23 22.19
N PHE A 28 -22.98 -11.24 22.95
CA PHE A 28 -22.57 -9.85 22.74
C PHE A 28 -21.05 -9.67 22.82
N THR A 29 -20.43 -10.29 23.83
CA THR A 29 -18.97 -10.25 24.03
C THR A 29 -18.22 -10.90 22.86
N ALA A 30 -18.67 -12.08 22.41
CA ALA A 30 -18.07 -12.78 21.27
C ALA A 30 -18.20 -11.97 19.97
N SER A 31 -19.39 -11.42 19.70
CA SER A 31 -19.63 -10.55 18.53
C SER A 31 -18.76 -9.29 18.56
N PHE A 32 -18.64 -8.65 19.72
CA PHE A 32 -17.81 -7.46 19.89
C PHE A 32 -16.32 -7.78 19.68
N ALA A 33 -15.83 -8.87 20.28
CA ALA A 33 -14.46 -9.32 20.12
C ALA A 33 -14.13 -9.65 18.66
N LEU A 34 -15.04 -10.37 17.96
CA LEU A 34 -14.88 -10.68 16.55
C LEU A 34 -14.83 -9.41 15.69
N LYS A 35 -15.74 -8.45 15.93
CA LYS A 35 -15.77 -7.19 15.18
C LYS A 35 -14.48 -6.39 15.39
N ARG A 36 -14.02 -6.28 16.64
CA ARG A 36 -12.76 -5.60 16.96
C ARG A 36 -11.57 -6.27 16.29
N PHE A 37 -11.48 -7.59 16.35
CA PHE A 37 -10.41 -8.35 15.72
C PHE A 37 -10.40 -8.21 14.19
N HIS A 38 -11.57 -8.20 13.55
CA HIS A 38 -11.65 -7.95 12.11
C HIS A 38 -11.17 -6.54 11.77
N ASN A 39 -11.54 -5.55 12.56
CA ASN A 39 -11.08 -4.17 12.37
C ASN A 39 -9.57 -4.04 12.57
N GLU A 40 -9.00 -4.62 13.63
CA GLU A 40 -7.56 -4.62 13.89
C GLU A 40 -6.79 -5.33 12.77
N LYS A 41 -7.22 -6.52 12.36
CA LYS A 41 -6.59 -7.24 11.24
C LYS A 41 -6.72 -6.52 9.91
N TRP A 42 -7.85 -5.86 9.68
CA TRP A 42 -8.04 -5.09 8.44
C TRP A 42 -7.14 -3.85 8.44
N TRP A 43 -7.00 -3.19 9.57
CA TRP A 43 -6.07 -2.09 9.76
C TRP A 43 -4.61 -2.52 9.54
N GLU A 44 -4.18 -3.64 10.14
CA GLU A 44 -2.82 -4.20 9.93
C GLU A 44 -2.55 -4.51 8.45
N LYS A 45 -3.54 -5.09 7.75
CA LYS A 45 -3.43 -5.39 6.32
C LYS A 45 -3.29 -4.11 5.49
N LYS A 46 -4.07 -3.08 5.78
CA LYS A 46 -3.94 -1.78 5.11
C LYS A 46 -2.59 -1.15 5.38
N HIS A 47 -2.17 -1.04 6.64
CA HIS A 47 -0.87 -0.50 7.01
C HIS A 47 0.27 -1.21 6.28
N LYS A 48 0.21 -2.55 6.21
CA LYS A 48 1.18 -3.33 5.43
C LYS A 48 1.12 -3.01 3.93
N ALA A 49 -0.07 -2.92 3.34
CA ALA A 49 -0.22 -2.61 1.92
C ALA A 49 0.33 -1.22 1.56
N TYR A 50 0.09 -0.21 2.40
CA TYR A 50 0.67 1.13 2.22
C TYR A 50 2.19 1.11 2.39
N GLY A 51 2.71 0.42 3.41
CA GLY A 51 4.16 0.28 3.62
C GLY A 51 4.86 -0.40 2.45
N ASP A 52 4.36 -1.57 2.03
CA ASP A 52 4.91 -2.31 0.89
C ASP A 52 4.86 -1.45 -0.41
N LEU A 53 3.82 -0.62 -0.58
CA LEU A 53 3.71 0.29 -1.72
C LEU A 53 4.74 1.42 -1.67
N VAL A 54 4.92 2.06 -0.52
CA VAL A 54 5.91 3.13 -0.32
C VAL A 54 7.33 2.60 -0.50
N ASP A 55 7.64 1.40 0.00
CA ASP A 55 8.95 0.78 -0.16
C ASP A 55 9.31 0.57 -1.64
N ILE A 56 8.37 0.04 -2.44
CA ILE A 56 8.54 -0.11 -3.89
C ILE A 56 8.85 1.24 -4.55
N LEU A 57 8.12 2.30 -4.19
CA LEU A 57 8.30 3.63 -4.76
C LEU A 57 9.63 4.25 -4.36
N ILE A 58 10.08 4.08 -3.12
CA ILE A 58 11.40 4.56 -2.67
C ILE A 58 12.52 3.90 -3.47
N GLU A 59 12.45 2.58 -3.69
CA GLU A 59 13.42 1.87 -4.52
C GLU A 59 13.39 2.37 -5.97
N MET A 60 12.19 2.55 -6.55
CA MET A 60 12.04 3.11 -7.89
C MET A 60 12.64 4.53 -8.00
N LYS A 61 12.41 5.40 -7.02
CA LYS A 61 12.99 6.76 -6.97
C LYS A 61 14.52 6.72 -6.96
N ALA A 62 15.10 5.87 -6.12
CA ALA A 62 16.55 5.74 -6.02
C ALA A 62 17.17 5.30 -7.36
N ILE A 63 16.49 4.37 -8.01
CA ILE A 63 16.84 3.88 -9.33
C ILE A 63 16.72 5.00 -10.38
N TYR A 64 15.59 5.71 -10.49
CA TYR A 64 15.45 6.85 -11.42
C TYR A 64 16.50 7.94 -11.20
N HIS A 65 16.79 8.30 -9.95
CA HIS A 65 17.83 9.27 -9.63
C HIS A 65 19.23 8.77 -10.05
N ALA A 66 19.52 7.47 -9.90
CA ALA A 66 20.76 6.88 -10.38
C ALA A 66 20.86 6.94 -11.91
N ALA A 67 19.77 6.66 -12.64
CA ALA A 67 19.72 6.81 -14.09
C ALA A 67 19.97 8.26 -14.51
N SER A 68 19.26 9.22 -13.90
CA SER A 68 19.44 10.64 -14.23
C SER A 68 20.89 11.10 -14.10
N ASN A 69 21.54 10.80 -12.96
CA ASN A 69 22.94 11.12 -12.73
C ASN A 69 23.89 10.42 -13.73
N HIS A 70 23.55 9.21 -14.18
CA HIS A 70 24.33 8.47 -15.15
C HIS A 70 24.28 9.15 -16.53
N TYR A 71 23.08 9.45 -17.03
CA TYR A 71 22.91 10.12 -18.32
C TYR A 71 23.48 11.55 -18.31
N GLU A 72 23.41 12.25 -17.17
CA GLU A 72 24.07 13.56 -17.03
C GLU A 72 25.60 13.43 -17.17
N ARG A 73 26.20 12.36 -16.63
CA ARG A 73 27.65 12.10 -16.75
C ARG A 73 28.03 11.73 -18.17
N ILE A 74 27.24 10.92 -18.87
CA ILE A 74 27.43 10.61 -20.29
C ILE A 74 27.45 11.91 -21.10
N TYR A 75 26.41 12.73 -20.94
CA TYR A 75 26.28 14.01 -21.62
C TYR A 75 27.51 14.91 -21.40
N ARG A 76 28.01 15.00 -20.15
CA ARG A 76 29.23 15.76 -19.82
C ARG A 76 30.50 15.13 -20.41
N ALA A 77 30.62 13.80 -20.42
CA ALA A 77 31.77 13.10 -20.99
C ALA A 77 31.86 13.31 -22.51
N GLU A 78 30.72 13.26 -23.20
CA GLU A 78 30.62 13.56 -24.65
C GLU A 78 31.06 14.99 -24.96
N GLN A 79 30.62 15.97 -24.16
CA GLN A 79 31.04 17.37 -24.33
C GLN A 79 32.54 17.60 -24.08
N THR A 80 33.15 16.81 -23.19
CA THR A 80 34.55 16.95 -22.79
C THR A 80 35.49 15.97 -23.51
N LEU A 81 34.98 15.15 -24.44
CA LEU A 81 35.71 14.06 -25.12
C LEU A 81 36.46 13.15 -24.15
N SER A 82 35.87 12.93 -22.97
CA SER A 82 36.42 12.06 -21.91
C SER A 82 35.84 10.65 -22.00
N GLU A 83 36.48 9.67 -21.35
CA GLU A 83 35.92 8.32 -21.24
C GLU A 83 34.57 8.35 -20.53
N VAL A 84 33.61 7.62 -21.10
CA VAL A 84 32.30 7.41 -20.49
C VAL A 84 32.47 6.52 -19.26
N PRO A 85 32.02 6.93 -18.06
CA PRO A 85 32.16 6.11 -16.87
C PRO A 85 31.34 4.82 -17.02
N ASP A 86 31.96 3.67 -16.74
CA ASP A 86 31.24 2.40 -16.63
C ASP A 86 30.38 2.42 -15.38
N TYR A 87 29.07 2.24 -15.55
CA TYR A 87 28.12 2.23 -14.45
C TYR A 87 27.08 1.15 -14.69
N TYR A 88 26.87 0.31 -13.68
CA TYR A 88 25.85 -0.72 -13.71
C TYR A 88 24.53 -0.18 -13.15
N PHE A 89 23.47 -0.35 -13.93
CA PHE A 89 22.12 -0.12 -13.49
C PHE A 89 21.36 -1.45 -13.49
N ASP A 90 20.72 -1.78 -12.38
CA ASP A 90 19.93 -2.99 -12.27
C ASP A 90 18.53 -2.75 -12.87
N TRP A 91 18.47 -2.74 -14.21
CA TRP A 91 17.20 -2.60 -14.92
C TRP A 91 16.30 -3.79 -14.62
N ASP A 92 16.85 -4.96 -14.34
CA ASP A 92 16.07 -6.14 -13.99
C ASP A 92 15.34 -5.94 -12.65
N GLN A 93 16.01 -5.39 -11.64
CA GLN A 93 15.38 -4.97 -10.39
C GLN A 93 14.28 -3.94 -10.64
N PHE A 94 14.54 -2.94 -11.48
CA PHE A 94 13.54 -1.92 -11.80
C PHE A 94 12.29 -2.51 -12.46
N HIS A 95 12.44 -3.42 -13.42
CA HIS A 95 11.31 -4.10 -14.05
C HIS A 95 10.53 -4.95 -13.04
N GLU A 96 11.21 -5.58 -12.10
CA GLU A 96 10.55 -6.34 -11.05
C GLU A 96 9.77 -5.43 -10.10
N LEU A 97 10.31 -4.28 -9.72
CA LEU A 97 9.60 -3.25 -8.95
C LEU A 97 8.35 -2.75 -9.68
N LYS A 98 8.43 -2.50 -11.00
CA LYS A 98 7.24 -2.14 -11.81
C LYS A 98 6.17 -3.24 -11.77
N LYS A 99 6.54 -4.52 -11.82
CA LYS A 99 5.58 -5.63 -11.68
C LYS A 99 4.94 -5.66 -10.30
N GLN A 100 5.74 -5.45 -9.25
CA GLN A 100 5.24 -5.39 -7.88
C GLN A 100 4.28 -4.21 -7.69
N LEU A 101 4.61 -3.02 -8.21
CA LEU A 101 3.75 -1.85 -8.22
C LEU A 101 2.42 -2.12 -8.93
N ARG A 102 2.48 -2.77 -10.11
CA ARG A 102 1.29 -3.18 -10.87
C ARG A 102 0.43 -4.18 -10.10
N ARG A 103 1.05 -5.11 -9.37
CA ARG A 103 0.35 -6.05 -8.50
C ARG A 103 -0.37 -5.32 -7.35
N SER A 104 0.30 -4.37 -6.69
CA SER A 104 -0.31 -3.53 -5.66
C SER A 104 -1.51 -2.75 -6.20
N TYR A 105 -1.40 -2.20 -7.42
CA TYR A 105 -2.51 -1.55 -8.10
C TYR A 105 -3.72 -2.48 -8.34
N VAL A 106 -3.49 -3.69 -8.85
CA VAL A 106 -4.58 -4.67 -9.10
C VAL A 106 -5.27 -5.07 -7.79
N LEU A 107 -4.51 -5.13 -6.69
CA LEU A 107 -5.03 -5.46 -5.36
C LEU A 107 -5.60 -4.24 -4.62
N ALA A 108 -5.41 -3.02 -5.13
CA ALA A 108 -5.84 -1.78 -4.49
C ALA A 108 -7.31 -1.79 -4.02
N PRO A 109 -8.30 -2.30 -4.81
CA PRO A 109 -9.70 -2.30 -4.37
C PRO A 109 -9.99 -3.07 -3.08
N ILE A 110 -9.09 -3.96 -2.64
CA ILE A 110 -9.25 -4.73 -1.41
C ILE A 110 -8.26 -4.33 -0.30
N SER A 111 -7.19 -3.61 -0.62
CA SER A 111 -6.10 -3.31 0.32
C SER A 111 -5.72 -1.84 0.45
N LEU A 112 -6.16 -0.97 -0.46
CA LEU A 112 -5.83 0.46 -0.52
C LEU A 112 -7.12 1.29 -0.74
N SER A 113 -7.02 2.62 -0.68
CA SER A 113 -8.13 3.51 -1.00
C SER A 113 -8.32 3.67 -2.52
N GLU A 114 -9.49 4.20 -2.91
CA GLU A 114 -9.72 4.58 -4.32
C GLU A 114 -8.82 5.75 -4.72
N THR A 115 -8.54 6.69 -3.82
CA THR A 115 -7.63 7.82 -4.04
C THR A 115 -6.21 7.35 -4.37
N THR A 116 -5.67 6.39 -3.61
CA THR A 116 -4.37 5.77 -3.93
C THR A 116 -4.38 5.12 -5.32
N LYS A 117 -5.47 4.46 -5.70
CA LYS A 117 -5.61 3.84 -7.03
C LYS A 117 -5.65 4.88 -8.15
N GLU A 118 -6.27 6.02 -7.93
CA GLU A 118 -6.27 7.15 -8.87
C GLU A 118 -4.84 7.70 -9.06
N HIS A 119 -4.10 7.92 -7.97
CA HIS A 119 -2.71 8.36 -8.02
C HIS A 119 -1.80 7.37 -8.77
N LEU A 120 -1.96 6.07 -8.53
CA LEU A 120 -1.25 5.03 -9.27
C LEU A 120 -1.60 4.99 -10.75
N THR A 121 -2.87 5.22 -11.11
CA THR A 121 -3.31 5.28 -12.51
C THR A 121 -2.64 6.44 -13.24
N TRP A 122 -2.61 7.60 -12.60
CA TRP A 122 -1.93 8.78 -13.12
C TRP A 122 -0.43 8.53 -13.31
N PHE A 123 0.24 7.95 -12.30
CA PHE A 123 1.65 7.60 -12.38
C PHE A 123 1.96 6.63 -13.53
N PHE A 124 1.14 5.59 -13.75
CA PHE A 124 1.34 4.68 -14.90
C PHE A 124 1.20 5.38 -16.25
N THR A 125 0.39 6.45 -16.32
CA THR A 125 0.26 7.25 -17.54
C THR A 125 1.51 8.09 -17.76
N LEU A 126 2.03 8.71 -16.71
CA LEU A 126 3.30 9.45 -16.77
C LEU A 126 4.48 8.56 -17.14
N ASP A 127 4.59 7.39 -16.53
CA ASP A 127 5.67 6.44 -16.82
C ASP A 127 5.64 5.95 -18.28
N ALA A 128 4.44 5.71 -18.83
CA ALA A 128 4.29 5.37 -20.25
C ALA A 128 4.68 6.55 -21.16
N ASN A 129 4.24 7.77 -20.83
CA ASN A 129 4.58 8.97 -21.59
C ASN A 129 6.08 9.28 -21.52
N SER A 130 6.72 9.06 -20.37
CA SER A 130 8.16 9.29 -20.21
C SER A 130 8.98 8.35 -21.11
N ASP A 131 8.54 7.10 -21.26
CA ASP A 131 9.16 6.14 -22.18
C ASP A 131 9.03 6.61 -23.65
N GLU A 132 7.86 7.11 -24.04
CA GLU A 132 7.62 7.70 -25.37
C GLU A 132 8.49 8.95 -25.60
N MET A 133 8.58 9.85 -24.62
CA MET A 133 9.39 11.07 -24.72
C MET A 133 10.87 10.76 -24.94
N ILE A 134 11.42 9.75 -24.25
CA ILE A 134 12.82 9.33 -24.41
C ILE A 134 13.05 8.74 -25.81
N HIS A 135 12.21 7.79 -26.24
CA HIS A 135 12.48 6.99 -27.43
C HIS A 135 11.97 7.59 -28.74
N GLU A 136 10.89 8.37 -28.70
CA GLU A 136 10.23 8.92 -29.90
C GLU A 136 10.48 10.42 -30.06
N GLU A 137 10.53 11.18 -28.96
CA GLU A 137 10.67 12.64 -29.00
C GLU A 137 12.12 13.13 -28.82
N ASN A 138 13.08 12.22 -28.59
CA ASN A 138 14.48 12.53 -28.26
C ASN A 138 14.61 13.49 -27.06
N TYR A 139 13.70 13.36 -26.09
CA TYR A 139 13.80 14.13 -24.85
C TYR A 139 15.02 13.67 -24.04
N PRO A 140 15.81 14.58 -23.46
CA PRO A 140 17.06 14.20 -22.81
C PRO A 140 16.84 13.22 -21.64
N GLU A 141 17.52 12.07 -21.66
CA GLU A 141 17.28 10.98 -20.70
C GLU A 141 17.53 11.43 -19.26
N GLN A 142 18.56 12.24 -19.01
CA GLN A 142 18.84 12.75 -17.67
C GLN A 142 17.70 13.59 -17.12
N ALA A 143 17.03 14.35 -17.98
CA ALA A 143 15.88 15.17 -17.61
C ALA A 143 14.67 14.27 -17.36
N ALA A 144 14.40 13.31 -18.26
CA ALA A 144 13.27 12.39 -18.13
C ALA A 144 13.32 11.61 -16.81
N TYR A 145 14.48 11.04 -16.48
CA TYR A 145 14.65 10.26 -15.26
C TYR A 145 14.66 11.12 -14.00
N ASN A 146 15.14 12.37 -14.07
CA ASN A 146 15.02 13.31 -12.96
C ASN A 146 13.56 13.65 -12.69
N ASP A 147 12.80 13.95 -13.75
CA ASP A 147 11.38 14.29 -13.65
C ASP A 147 10.60 13.10 -13.07
N MET A 148 10.85 11.88 -13.55
CA MET A 148 10.25 10.68 -12.96
C MET A 148 10.62 10.47 -11.49
N ALA A 149 11.86 10.78 -11.07
CA ALA A 149 12.24 10.70 -9.66
C ALA A 149 11.46 11.70 -8.78
N LEU A 150 11.18 12.90 -9.30
CA LEU A 150 10.36 13.91 -8.63
C LEU A 150 8.89 13.47 -8.57
N GLU A 151 8.37 12.88 -9.64
CA GLU A 151 6.98 12.39 -9.68
C GLU A 151 6.75 11.20 -8.76
N VAL A 152 7.73 10.32 -8.60
CA VAL A 152 7.69 9.25 -7.59
C VAL A 152 7.67 9.84 -6.17
N ASP A 153 8.41 10.92 -5.91
CA ASP A 153 8.41 11.58 -4.60
C ASP A 153 7.05 12.19 -4.26
N ASN A 154 6.46 12.91 -5.23
CA ASN A 154 5.11 13.45 -5.12
C ASN A 154 4.07 12.34 -4.90
N LEU A 155 4.19 11.22 -5.63
CA LEU A 155 3.33 10.06 -5.44
C LEU A 155 3.46 9.47 -4.02
N ILE A 156 4.67 9.38 -3.47
CA ILE A 156 4.89 8.93 -2.09
C ILE A 156 4.20 9.87 -1.12
N GLU A 157 4.33 11.20 -1.28
CA GLU A 157 3.67 12.17 -0.40
C GLU A 157 2.14 12.01 -0.43
N LEU A 158 1.55 11.88 -1.61
CA LEU A 158 0.11 11.68 -1.80
C LEU A 158 -0.38 10.37 -1.15
N ILE A 159 0.36 9.27 -1.34
CA ILE A 159 0.02 7.97 -0.74
C ILE A 159 0.16 8.00 0.78
N VAL A 160 1.20 8.64 1.31
CA VAL A 160 1.40 8.78 2.75
C VAL A 160 0.31 9.65 3.38
N ASP A 161 -0.12 10.71 2.70
CA ASP A 161 -1.22 11.55 3.17
C ASP A 161 -2.55 10.77 3.18
N ASP A 162 -2.87 10.06 2.11
CA ASP A 162 -4.03 9.16 2.05
C ASP A 162 -3.97 8.08 3.14
N ALA A 163 -2.79 7.48 3.38
CA ALA A 163 -2.60 6.49 4.43
C ALA A 163 -2.87 7.05 5.84
N LYS A 164 -2.48 8.30 6.12
CA LYS A 164 -2.78 8.96 7.41
C LYS A 164 -4.28 9.07 7.65
N HIS A 165 -5.03 9.46 6.62
CA HIS A 165 -6.48 9.59 6.66
C HIS A 165 -7.15 8.21 6.83
N GLU A 166 -6.77 7.23 6.02
CA GLU A 166 -7.38 5.89 6.01
C GLU A 166 -7.08 5.06 7.26
N LEU A 167 -5.89 5.21 7.83
CA LEU A 167 -5.46 4.47 9.02
C LEU A 167 -5.79 5.21 10.32
N ASN A 168 -6.43 6.39 10.25
CA ASN A 168 -6.71 7.26 11.40
C ASN A 168 -5.47 7.50 12.27
N PHE A 169 -4.31 7.72 11.65
CA PHE A 169 -3.14 8.20 12.39
C PHE A 169 -3.46 9.61 12.88
N LYS A 170 -3.83 9.73 14.15
CA LYS A 170 -3.96 11.01 14.86
C LYS A 170 -2.61 11.51 15.35
#